data_AF-A0A6J1X3B4-F1
#
_entry.id   AF-A0A6J1X3B4-F1
#
_cell.length_a   1.000
_cell.length_b   1.000
_cell.length_c   1.000
_cell.angle_alpha   90.00
_cell.angle_beta   90.00
_cell.angle_gamma   90.00
#
_symmetry.space_group_name_H-M   'P 1'
#
loop_
_entity.id
_entity.type
_entity.pdbx_description
1 polymer ?
#
loop_
_entity_poly.entity_id
_entity_poly.type
_entity_poly.pdbx_seq_one_letter_code
_entity_poly.pdbx_strand_id
1 'polypeptide(L)'
;MALSFLSEGEAPRDFRVSSTESDGHYTKCLLCYTVKRNFYCADCINTGNFVHSSMPHADRFSEKYGKFLRLKANRKHVLDRCEKLLANKIHKDTLITEAKLAKDKINLLKLAIEQRKNKIEEKRKVLTELRQTNNELSLKLPRYQKRVASLESHAQTQQIQLHDKVNLYSEQAESLAALRRSRIRQLNKYIFPVYVSYDMSDSIEDMEFVGEDAEEMEPKRSQLHIVAPWINTDGDHATIQSWG
;
A
#
# COMPACT_ATOMS: atom_id res chain seq x y z
N MET A 1 34.62 -51.15 -20.72
CA MET A 1 33.31 -51.46 -20.13
C MET A 1 33.01 -52.91 -20.38
N ALA A 2 32.99 -53.74 -19.33
CA ALA A 2 32.49 -55.11 -19.37
C ALA A 2 31.47 -55.23 -18.24
N LEU A 3 30.20 -55.23 -18.61
CA LEU A 3 29.06 -55.36 -17.70
C LEU A 3 28.85 -56.85 -17.43
N SER A 4 29.27 -57.32 -16.27
CA SER A 4 28.83 -58.62 -15.77
C SER A 4 27.57 -58.42 -14.94
N PHE A 5 26.44 -58.86 -15.50
CA PHE A 5 25.19 -59.13 -14.80
C PHE A 5 25.44 -59.90 -13.50
N LEU A 6 25.11 -59.30 -12.36
CA LEU A 6 24.80 -60.02 -11.13
C LEU A 6 23.34 -59.73 -10.83
N SER A 7 22.49 -60.71 -11.12
CA SER A 7 21.12 -60.73 -10.62
C SER A 7 21.20 -60.88 -9.10
N GLU A 8 20.86 -59.82 -8.37
CA GLU A 8 20.76 -59.83 -6.92
C GLU A 8 19.56 -60.69 -6.52
N GLY A 9 19.81 -61.88 -5.98
CA GLY A 9 18.77 -62.69 -5.34
C GLY A 9 18.94 -64.21 -5.42
N GLU A 10 19.83 -64.73 -6.27
CA GLU A 10 20.02 -66.18 -6.38
C GLU A 10 21.30 -66.62 -5.68
N ALA A 11 21.15 -67.36 -4.57
CA ALA A 11 22.28 -67.99 -3.90
C ALA A 11 23.01 -68.91 -4.89
N PRO A 12 24.36 -68.88 -4.97
CA PRO A 12 25.11 -69.75 -5.87
C PRO A 12 24.69 -71.21 -5.67
N ARG A 13 24.07 -71.81 -6.70
CA ARG A 13 23.48 -73.15 -6.64
C ARG A 13 24.51 -74.28 -6.60
N ASP A 14 25.77 -73.98 -6.90
CA ASP A 14 26.88 -74.94 -6.85
C ASP A 14 27.89 -74.58 -5.76
N PHE A 15 27.45 -74.62 -4.50
CA PHE A 15 28.35 -75.08 -3.47
C PHE A 15 28.49 -76.60 -3.65
N ARG A 16 29.61 -77.06 -4.21
CA ARG A 16 30.05 -78.45 -3.96
C ARG A 16 30.44 -78.55 -2.50
N VAL A 17 29.45 -78.60 -1.62
CA VAL A 17 29.61 -79.14 -0.28
C VAL A 17 29.93 -80.60 -0.51
N SER A 18 31.15 -81.02 -0.19
CA SER A 18 31.45 -82.45 -0.04
C SER A 18 30.62 -82.97 1.13
N SER A 19 29.35 -83.28 0.85
CA SER A 19 28.48 -84.09 1.69
C SER A 19 28.98 -85.52 1.58
N THR A 20 30.02 -85.85 2.33
CA THR A 20 30.26 -87.24 2.74
C THR A 20 29.65 -87.38 4.13
N GLU A 21 28.35 -87.66 4.16
CA GLU A 21 27.79 -88.48 5.23
C GLU A 21 28.36 -89.89 5.03
N SER A 22 29.48 -90.17 5.68
CA SER A 22 29.96 -91.52 5.91
C SER A 22 30.79 -91.55 7.19
N ASP A 23 30.60 -92.62 7.95
CA ASP A 23 31.27 -92.94 9.21
C ASP A 23 32.76 -92.55 9.26
N GLY A 24 33.17 -91.90 10.35
CA GLY A 24 34.50 -92.06 10.95
C GLY A 24 35.77 -91.68 10.17
N HIS A 25 35.70 -91.16 8.94
CA HIS A 25 36.91 -90.79 8.20
C HIS A 25 37.38 -89.36 8.52
N TYR A 26 38.09 -89.25 9.64
CA TYR A 26 38.95 -88.12 9.97
C TYR A 26 39.82 -87.71 8.78
N THR A 27 39.52 -86.57 8.15
CA THR A 27 40.36 -86.00 7.09
C THR A 27 41.36 -85.02 7.70
N LYS A 28 42.60 -85.02 7.19
CA LYS A 28 43.61 -84.06 7.65
C LYS A 28 43.37 -82.72 6.96
N CYS A 29 43.38 -81.63 7.71
CA CYS A 29 43.31 -80.29 7.15
C CYS A 29 44.47 -80.07 6.16
N LEU A 30 44.19 -79.62 4.95
CA LEU A 30 45.22 -79.43 3.92
C LEU A 30 46.20 -78.28 4.22
N LEU A 31 45.95 -77.50 5.26
CA LEU A 31 46.75 -76.32 5.63
C LEU A 31 47.69 -76.58 6.83
N CYS A 32 47.25 -77.39 7.80
CA CYS A 32 48.00 -77.68 9.03
C CYS A 32 48.07 -79.17 9.37
N TYR A 33 47.49 -80.04 8.53
CA TYR A 33 47.44 -81.49 8.67
C TYR A 33 46.83 -82.03 9.97
N THR A 34 46.17 -81.17 10.75
CA THR A 34 45.39 -81.59 11.91
C THR A 34 44.13 -82.34 11.49
N VAL A 35 43.80 -83.38 12.26
CA VAL A 35 42.63 -84.23 12.01
C VAL A 35 41.33 -83.47 12.28
N LYS A 36 40.44 -83.38 11.29
CA LYS A 36 39.17 -82.62 11.36
C LYS A 36 38.08 -83.32 10.52
N ARG A 37 36.83 -82.82 10.66
CA ARG A 37 35.65 -83.26 9.90
C ARG A 37 35.44 -82.48 8.59
N ASN A 38 35.96 -81.25 8.50
CA ASN A 38 35.75 -80.32 7.38
C ASN A 38 37.06 -80.06 6.60
N PHE A 39 36.95 -79.57 5.35
CA PHE A 39 38.08 -79.30 4.44
C PHE A 39 39.21 -78.46 5.07
N TYR A 40 38.84 -77.45 5.85
CA TYR A 40 39.76 -76.65 6.67
C TYR A 40 39.40 -76.72 8.16
N CYS A 41 40.43 -76.61 8.97
CA CYS A 41 40.33 -76.57 10.42
C CYS A 41 39.81 -75.20 10.88
N ALA A 42 38.98 -75.13 11.94
CA ALA A 42 38.46 -73.87 12.49
C ALA A 42 39.58 -72.87 12.81
N ASP A 43 40.71 -73.33 13.34
CA ASP A 43 41.87 -72.49 13.65
C ASP A 43 42.48 -71.88 12.37
N CYS A 44 42.59 -72.65 11.28
CA CYS A 44 43.06 -72.15 9.99
C CYS A 44 42.08 -71.16 9.35
N ILE A 45 40.78 -71.32 9.56
CA ILE A 45 39.77 -70.37 9.08
C ILE A 45 39.85 -69.08 9.90
N ASN A 46 39.86 -69.17 11.23
CA ASN A 46 39.92 -68.03 12.15
C ASN A 46 41.22 -67.24 12.00
N THR A 47 42.34 -67.93 11.74
CA THR A 47 43.63 -67.29 11.44
C THR A 47 43.74 -66.75 10.01
N GLY A 48 42.73 -66.98 9.15
CA GLY A 48 42.73 -66.50 7.77
C GLY A 48 43.72 -67.21 6.86
N ASN A 49 44.15 -68.42 7.21
CA ASN A 49 45.16 -69.20 6.50
C ASN A 49 44.61 -69.98 5.30
N PHE A 50 43.50 -69.53 4.71
CA PHE A 50 42.88 -70.15 3.55
C PHE A 50 43.05 -69.28 2.30
N VAL A 51 42.91 -69.92 1.15
CA VAL A 51 43.00 -69.30 -0.18
C VAL A 51 41.67 -69.57 -0.91
N HIS A 52 41.30 -68.67 -1.83
CA HIS A 52 40.11 -68.86 -2.65
C HIS A 52 40.27 -70.09 -3.56
N SER A 53 39.24 -70.94 -3.66
CA SER A 53 39.29 -72.22 -4.38
C SER A 53 39.64 -72.07 -5.87
N SER A 54 39.29 -70.94 -6.49
CA SER A 54 39.61 -70.66 -7.89
C SER A 54 41.02 -70.10 -8.14
N MET A 55 41.80 -69.80 -7.09
CA MET A 55 43.16 -69.24 -7.23
C MET A 55 44.12 -69.85 -6.20
N PRO A 56 44.56 -71.11 -6.39
CA PRO A 56 45.35 -71.85 -5.40
C PRO A 56 46.72 -71.23 -5.07
N HIS A 57 47.23 -70.34 -5.92
CA HIS A 57 48.50 -69.62 -5.75
C HIS A 57 48.34 -68.15 -5.34
N ALA A 58 47.14 -67.72 -4.94
CA ALA A 58 46.91 -66.37 -4.44
C ALA A 58 47.33 -66.22 -2.98
N ASP A 59 47.50 -64.97 -2.54
CA ASP A 59 47.73 -64.61 -1.14
C ASP A 59 46.67 -65.25 -0.23
N ARG A 60 47.07 -65.61 0.98
CA ARG A 60 46.13 -66.05 2.02
C ARG A 60 45.20 -64.88 2.41
N PHE A 61 44.00 -65.20 2.90
CA PHE A 61 43.07 -64.17 3.36
C PHE A 61 43.69 -63.23 4.40
N SER A 62 44.46 -63.77 5.36
CA SER A 62 45.16 -62.98 6.38
C SER A 62 46.15 -61.98 5.78
N GLU A 63 46.89 -62.37 4.74
CA GLU A 63 47.83 -61.50 4.02
C GLU A 63 47.10 -60.42 3.23
N LYS A 64 46.01 -60.77 2.52
CA LYS A 64 45.16 -59.82 1.78
C LYS A 64 44.51 -58.82 2.73
N TYR A 65 43.99 -59.27 3.87
CA TYR A 65 43.42 -58.41 4.89
C TYR A 65 44.48 -57.47 5.50
N GLY A 66 45.69 -57.98 5.76
CA GLY A 66 46.82 -57.16 6.19
C GLY A 66 47.26 -56.12 5.15
N LYS A 67 47.25 -56.46 3.85
CA LYS A 67 47.48 -55.50 2.75
C LYS A 67 46.37 -54.43 2.73
N PHE A 68 45.10 -54.83 2.87
CA PHE A 68 43.97 -53.91 2.93
C PHE A 68 44.06 -52.93 4.10
N LEU A 69 44.36 -53.40 5.32
CA LEU A 69 44.51 -52.53 6.48
C LEU A 69 45.64 -51.50 6.29
N ARG A 70 46.78 -51.92 5.72
CA ARG A 70 47.88 -51.02 5.36
C ARG A 70 47.46 -49.96 4.35
N LEU A 71 46.73 -50.35 3.30
CA LEU A 71 46.19 -49.40 2.33
C LEU A 71 45.21 -48.41 2.96
N LYS A 72 44.33 -48.87 3.86
CA LYS A 72 43.40 -48.01 4.60
C LYS A 72 44.13 -47.01 5.49
N ALA A 73 45.15 -47.46 6.21
CA ALA A 73 45.99 -46.60 7.05
C ALA A 73 46.75 -45.56 6.20
N ASN A 74 47.38 -45.98 5.10
CA ASN A 74 48.07 -45.09 4.19
C ASN A 74 47.13 -44.05 3.56
N ARG A 75 45.94 -44.46 3.13
CA ARG A 75 44.92 -43.53 2.62
C ARG A 75 44.57 -42.47 3.66
N LYS A 76 44.32 -42.86 4.91
CA LYS A 76 44.03 -41.91 6.00
C LYS A 76 45.20 -40.96 6.22
N HIS A 77 46.43 -41.49 6.31
CA HIS A 77 47.63 -40.68 6.48
C HIS A 77 47.81 -39.63 5.37
N VAL A 78 47.56 -40.01 4.11
CA VAL A 78 47.61 -39.07 2.97
C VAL A 78 46.53 -37.99 3.09
N LEU A 79 45.29 -38.36 3.46
CA LEU A 79 44.20 -37.39 3.66
C LEU A 79 44.52 -36.39 4.77
N ASP A 80 44.95 -36.87 5.95
CA ASP A 80 45.32 -36.01 7.09
C ASP A 80 46.45 -35.05 6.71
N ARG A 81 47.42 -35.50 5.89
CA ARG A 81 48.49 -34.64 5.38
C ARG A 81 47.97 -33.59 4.40
N CYS A 82 47.08 -33.96 3.49
CA CYS A 82 46.45 -33.03 2.56
C CYS A 82 45.63 -31.96 3.31
N GLU A 83 44.84 -32.35 4.31
CA GLU A 83 44.08 -31.43 5.14
C GLU A 83 44.99 -30.42 5.84
N LYS A 84 46.08 -30.88 6.46
CA LYS A 84 47.06 -29.99 7.10
C LYS A 84 47.70 -29.01 6.13
N LEU A 85 48.04 -29.46 4.92
CA LEU A 85 48.64 -28.60 3.89
C LEU A 85 47.63 -27.57 3.34
N LEU A 86 46.35 -27.93 3.26
CA LEU A 86 45.30 -27.05 2.74
C LEU A 86 44.69 -26.11 3.80
N ALA A 87 44.78 -26.46 5.09
CA ALA A 87 44.16 -25.71 6.18
C ALA A 87 44.52 -24.22 6.16
N ASN A 88 45.79 -23.90 6.00
CA ASN A 88 46.25 -22.50 5.97
C ASN A 88 45.72 -21.73 4.77
N LYS A 89 45.62 -22.38 3.60
CA LYS A 89 45.07 -21.77 2.39
C LYS A 89 43.57 -21.49 2.58
N ILE A 90 42.82 -22.48 3.05
CA ILE A 90 41.37 -22.34 3.32
C ILE A 90 41.12 -21.22 4.34
N HIS A 91 41.90 -21.19 5.42
CA HIS A 91 41.79 -20.16 6.44
C HIS A 91 42.07 -18.76 5.87
N LYS A 92 43.14 -18.62 5.09
CA LYS A 92 43.47 -17.36 4.40
C LYS A 92 42.35 -16.93 3.45
N ASP A 93 41.84 -17.84 2.64
CA ASP A 93 40.76 -17.55 1.69
C ASP A 93 39.48 -17.10 2.43
N THR A 94 39.18 -17.75 3.56
CA THR A 94 38.06 -17.37 4.44
C THR A 94 38.22 -15.96 5.00
N LEU A 95 39.41 -15.61 5.51
CA LEU A 95 39.67 -14.26 6.01
C LEU A 95 39.58 -13.21 4.89
N ILE A 96 40.02 -13.53 3.68
CA ILE A 96 39.92 -12.61 2.53
C ILE A 96 38.46 -12.37 2.15
N THR A 97 37.63 -13.42 2.12
CA THR A 97 36.20 -13.26 1.81
C THR A 97 35.48 -12.49 2.90
N GLU A 98 35.74 -12.78 4.17
CA GLU A 98 35.19 -12.03 5.31
C GLU A 98 35.58 -10.55 5.28
N ALA A 99 36.85 -10.24 5.00
CA ALA A 99 37.33 -8.87 4.89
C ALA A 99 36.65 -8.10 3.74
N LYS A 100 36.43 -8.77 2.60
CA LYS A 100 35.68 -8.19 1.47
C LYS A 100 34.23 -7.91 1.84
N LEU A 101 33.54 -8.89 2.43
CA LEU A 101 32.15 -8.74 2.89
C LEU A 101 32.00 -7.60 3.90
N ALA A 102 32.93 -7.48 4.85
CA ALA A 102 32.95 -6.39 5.81
C ALA A 102 33.13 -5.03 5.13
N LYS A 103 34.04 -4.93 4.16
CA LYS A 103 34.27 -3.70 3.39
C LYS A 103 33.03 -3.30 2.58
N ASP A 104 32.38 -4.26 1.91
CA ASP A 104 31.17 -4.02 1.14
C ASP A 104 30.03 -3.55 2.03
N LYS A 105 29.87 -4.16 3.21
CA LYS A 105 28.89 -3.71 4.23
C LYS A 105 29.15 -2.28 4.67
N ILE A 106 30.41 -1.90 4.92
CA ILE A 106 30.78 -0.52 5.26
C ILE A 106 30.42 0.44 4.12
N ASN A 107 30.71 0.07 2.87
CA ASN A 107 30.39 0.91 1.71
C ASN A 107 28.89 1.13 1.55
N LEU A 108 28.09 0.06 1.70
CA LEU A 108 26.63 0.15 1.67
C LEU A 108 26.10 1.06 2.79
N LEU A 109 26.64 0.95 4.00
CA LEU A 109 26.26 1.81 5.12
C LEU A 109 26.60 3.28 4.84
N LYS A 110 27.79 3.57 4.29
CA LYS A 110 28.17 4.94 3.91
C LYS A 110 27.21 5.53 2.88
N LEU A 111 26.86 4.76 1.84
CA LEU A 111 25.92 5.18 0.82
C LEU A 111 24.52 5.43 1.40
N ALA A 112 24.04 4.57 2.30
CA ALA A 112 22.78 4.77 3.00
C ALA A 112 22.79 6.03 3.88
N ILE A 113 23.90 6.32 4.56
CA ILE A 113 24.07 7.54 5.36
C ILE A 113 24.03 8.78 4.47
N GLU A 114 24.74 8.79 3.35
CA GLU A 114 24.76 9.91 2.39
C GLU A 114 23.37 10.16 1.81
N GLN A 115 22.68 9.11 1.36
CA GLN A 115 21.30 9.23 0.88
C GLN A 115 20.37 9.82 1.94
N ARG A 116 20.51 9.40 3.20
CA ARG A 116 19.68 9.91 4.30
C ARG A 116 20.02 11.36 4.63
N LYS A 117 21.29 11.76 4.57
CA LYS A 117 21.72 13.16 4.72
C LYS A 117 21.10 14.05 3.64
N ASN A 118 21.17 13.64 2.38
CA ASN A 118 20.59 14.39 1.26
C ASN A 118 19.07 14.58 1.43
N LYS A 119 18.34 13.51 1.79
CA LYS A 119 16.91 13.60 2.09
C LYS A 119 16.59 14.54 3.25
N ILE A 120 17.40 14.52 4.31
CA ILE A 120 17.23 15.45 5.44
C ILE A 120 17.45 16.89 4.97
N GLU A 121 18.46 17.14 4.14
CA GLU A 121 18.74 18.47 3.61
C GLU A 121 17.63 18.99 2.71
N GLU A 122 17.11 18.18 1.79
CA GLU A 122 15.94 18.50 0.97
C GLU A 122 14.73 18.86 1.84
N LYS A 123 14.41 18.03 2.85
CA LYS A 123 13.30 18.31 3.77
C LYS A 123 13.52 19.57 4.59
N ARG A 124 14.77 19.88 4.97
CA ARG A 124 15.11 21.14 5.64
C ARG A 124 14.86 22.35 4.74
N LYS A 125 15.22 22.29 3.46
CA LYS A 125 14.95 23.37 2.48
C LYS A 125 13.44 23.64 2.34
N VAL A 126 12.65 22.58 2.14
CA VAL A 126 11.18 22.69 2.09
C VAL A 126 10.62 23.28 3.39
N LEU A 127 11.12 22.83 4.54
CA LEU A 127 10.68 23.36 5.83
C LEU A 127 11.04 24.84 6.00
N THR A 128 12.19 25.29 5.51
CA THR A 128 12.55 26.72 5.55
C THR A 128 11.65 27.56 4.66
N GLU A 129 11.32 27.09 3.46
CA GLU A 129 10.38 27.77 2.54
C GLU A 129 8.97 27.85 3.14
N LEU A 130 8.48 26.76 3.72
CA LEU A 130 7.18 26.74 4.41
C LEU A 130 7.14 27.68 5.61
N ARG A 131 8.23 27.80 6.37
CA ARG A 131 8.32 28.77 7.47
C ARG A 131 8.29 30.20 6.96
N GLN A 132 9.00 30.50 5.87
CA GLN A 132 9.00 31.84 5.27
C GLN A 132 7.61 32.23 4.78
N THR A 133 6.96 31.35 4.00
CA THR A 133 5.59 31.58 3.50
C THR A 133 4.58 31.73 4.63
N ASN A 134 4.65 30.91 5.68
CA ASN A 134 3.76 31.02 6.83
C ASN A 134 4.01 32.33 7.61
N ASN A 135 5.27 32.74 7.77
CA ASN A 135 5.60 34.03 8.39
C ASN A 135 5.04 35.20 7.57
N GLU A 136 5.17 35.18 6.24
CA GLU A 136 4.58 36.20 5.38
C GLU A 136 3.06 36.27 5.48
N LEU A 137 2.39 35.11 5.48
CA LEU A 137 0.94 35.04 5.66
C LEU A 137 0.54 35.57 7.03
N SER A 138 1.27 35.20 8.08
CA SER A 138 1.04 35.68 9.45
C SER A 138 1.20 37.20 9.56
N LEU A 139 2.16 37.80 8.83
CA LEU A 139 2.33 39.26 8.78
C LEU A 139 1.21 39.96 7.97
N LYS A 140 0.69 39.30 6.92
CA LYS A 140 -0.38 39.85 6.07
C LYS A 140 -1.76 39.71 6.73
N LEU A 141 -1.98 38.67 7.54
CA LEU A 141 -3.29 38.33 8.13
C LEU A 141 -3.97 39.50 8.88
N PRO A 142 -3.28 40.29 9.73
CA PRO A 142 -3.90 41.41 10.43
C PRO A 142 -4.39 42.51 9.47
N ARG A 143 -3.73 42.69 8.32
CA ARG A 143 -4.17 43.67 7.32
C ARG A 143 -5.49 43.26 6.68
N TYR A 144 -5.63 41.97 6.37
CA TYR A 144 -6.89 41.43 5.87
C TYR A 144 -8.00 41.51 6.92
N GLN A 145 -7.71 41.16 8.17
CA GLN A 145 -8.68 41.31 9.28
C GLN A 145 -9.18 42.75 9.40
N LYS A 146 -8.28 43.75 9.37
CA LYS A 146 -8.67 45.17 9.39
C LYS A 146 -9.54 45.56 8.20
N ARG A 147 -9.21 45.06 7.00
CA ARG A 147 -9.98 45.34 5.78
C ARG A 147 -11.39 44.74 5.86
N VAL A 148 -11.50 43.49 6.33
CA VAL A 148 -12.79 42.82 6.52
C VAL A 148 -13.64 43.57 7.54
N ALA A 149 -13.08 43.94 8.70
CA ALA A 149 -13.81 44.71 9.71
C ALA A 149 -14.27 46.08 9.20
N SER A 150 -13.46 46.77 8.39
CA SER A 150 -13.85 48.04 7.78
C SER A 150 -14.99 47.88 6.78
N LEU A 151 -14.93 46.86 5.92
CA LEU A 151 -16.01 46.54 4.97
C LEU A 151 -17.31 46.15 5.70
N GLU A 152 -17.20 45.38 6.78
CA GLU A 152 -18.33 44.99 7.61
C GLU A 152 -18.99 46.21 8.26
N SER A 153 -18.19 47.10 8.86
CA SER A 153 -18.67 48.36 9.43
C SER A 153 -19.36 49.24 8.39
N HIS A 154 -18.80 49.32 7.18
CA HIS A 154 -19.40 50.07 6.08
C HIS A 154 -20.73 49.46 5.63
N ALA A 155 -20.79 48.14 5.45
CA ALA A 155 -22.01 47.42 5.06
C ALA A 155 -23.12 47.58 6.10
N GLN A 156 -22.80 47.46 7.40
CA GLN A 156 -23.74 47.69 8.49
C GLN A 156 -24.27 49.13 8.48
N THR A 157 -23.39 50.12 8.30
CA THR A 157 -23.78 51.53 8.23
C THR A 157 -24.72 51.78 7.05
N GLN A 158 -24.41 51.25 5.87
CA GLN A 158 -25.29 51.36 4.70
C GLN A 158 -26.64 50.68 4.93
N GLN A 159 -26.66 49.52 5.57
CA GLN A 159 -27.89 48.80 5.88
C GLN A 159 -28.79 49.62 6.82
N ILE A 160 -28.23 50.22 7.87
CA ILE A 160 -28.96 51.09 8.79
C ILE A 160 -29.50 52.33 8.04
N GLN A 161 -28.67 53.01 7.25
CA GLN A 161 -29.10 54.19 6.49
C GLN A 161 -30.22 53.88 5.48
N LEU A 162 -30.16 52.70 4.83
CA LEU A 162 -31.23 52.25 3.95
C LEU A 162 -32.51 51.99 4.72
N HIS A 163 -32.41 51.31 5.87
CA HIS A 163 -33.56 51.04 6.73
C HIS A 163 -34.22 52.33 7.22
N ASP A 164 -33.43 53.31 7.68
CA ASP A 164 -33.94 54.62 8.12
C ASP A 164 -34.64 55.38 7.00
N LYS A 165 -34.08 55.36 5.78
CA LYS A 165 -34.72 55.98 4.61
C LYS A 165 -36.03 55.29 4.25
N VAL A 166 -36.06 53.95 4.26
CA VAL A 166 -37.28 53.18 3.99
C VAL A 166 -38.36 53.52 5.01
N ASN A 167 -38.01 53.56 6.29
CA ASN A 167 -38.94 53.94 7.36
C ASN A 167 -39.49 55.35 7.16
N LEU A 168 -38.61 56.34 6.94
CA LEU A 168 -38.97 57.73 6.70
C LEU A 168 -39.94 57.87 5.51
N TYR A 169 -39.63 57.22 4.39
CA TYR A 169 -40.50 57.24 3.22
C TYR A 169 -41.84 56.54 3.47
N SER A 170 -41.87 55.47 4.28
CA SER A 170 -43.12 54.81 4.66
C SER A 170 -44.01 55.73 5.52
N GLU A 171 -43.43 56.43 6.50
CA GLU A 171 -44.16 57.38 7.36
C GLU A 171 -44.71 58.56 6.55
N GLN A 172 -43.92 59.09 5.62
CA GLN A 172 -44.36 60.14 4.70
C GLN A 172 -45.49 59.65 3.78
N ALA A 173 -45.39 58.43 3.26
CA ALA A 173 -46.44 57.84 2.44
C ALA A 173 -47.73 57.63 3.24
N GLU A 174 -47.64 57.16 4.48
CA GLU A 174 -48.80 56.97 5.36
C GLU A 174 -49.47 58.28 5.75
N SER A 175 -48.69 59.32 6.10
CA SER A 175 -49.21 60.64 6.42
C SER A 175 -49.90 61.30 5.23
N LEU A 176 -49.32 61.21 4.02
CA LEU A 176 -49.95 61.67 2.78
C LEU A 176 -51.22 60.88 2.46
N ALA A 177 -51.23 59.56 2.66
CA ALA A 177 -52.42 58.73 2.49
C ALA A 177 -53.52 59.09 3.50
N ALA A 178 -53.17 59.38 4.75
CA ALA A 178 -54.09 59.86 5.77
C ALA A 178 -54.67 61.24 5.39
N LEU A 179 -53.83 62.16 4.90
CA LEU A 179 -54.27 63.48 4.45
C LEU A 179 -55.21 63.38 3.24
N ARG A 180 -54.87 62.58 2.23
CA ARG A 180 -55.75 62.31 1.06
C ARG A 180 -57.09 61.74 1.52
N ARG A 181 -57.09 60.72 2.38
CA ARG A 181 -58.32 60.13 2.95
C ARG A 181 -59.15 61.17 3.71
N SER A 182 -58.52 62.04 4.50
CA SER A 182 -59.21 63.12 5.20
C SER A 182 -59.85 64.14 4.24
N ARG A 183 -59.11 64.57 3.20
CA ARG A 183 -59.61 65.50 2.19
C ARG A 183 -60.76 64.91 1.39
N ILE A 184 -60.66 63.65 0.97
CA ILE A 184 -61.76 62.92 0.30
C ILE A 184 -63.00 62.90 1.19
N ARG A 185 -62.86 62.58 2.49
CA ARG A 185 -64.00 62.62 3.44
C ARG A 185 -64.60 64.03 3.57
N GLN A 186 -63.78 65.08 3.61
CA GLN A 186 -64.27 66.46 3.64
C GLN A 186 -65.04 66.81 2.36
N LEU A 187 -64.53 66.44 1.19
CA LEU A 187 -65.20 66.65 -0.10
C LEU A 187 -66.56 65.94 -0.14
N ASN A 188 -66.61 64.66 0.22
CA ASN A 188 -67.86 63.89 0.29
C ASN A 188 -68.84 64.44 1.33
N LYS A 189 -68.38 65.03 2.44
CA LYS A 189 -69.28 65.55 3.48
C LYS A 189 -69.87 66.91 3.14
N TYR A 190 -69.07 67.80 2.55
CA TYR A 190 -69.41 69.22 2.45
C TYR A 190 -69.71 69.70 1.02
N ILE A 191 -69.13 69.08 -0.01
CA ILE A 191 -69.30 69.52 -1.41
C ILE A 191 -70.18 68.55 -2.17
N PHE A 192 -69.93 67.25 -1.99
CA PHE A 192 -70.65 66.17 -2.66
C PHE A 192 -71.37 65.27 -1.65
N PRO A 193 -72.28 65.80 -0.82
CA PRO A 193 -73.04 64.98 0.12
C PRO A 193 -73.86 63.94 -0.65
N VAL A 194 -73.41 62.69 -0.57
CA VAL A 194 -74.13 61.56 -1.15
C VAL A 194 -75.24 61.19 -0.19
N TYR A 195 -76.47 61.52 -0.56
CA TYR A 195 -77.66 61.03 0.12
C TYR A 195 -78.05 59.72 -0.56
N VAL A 196 -78.15 58.64 0.22
CA VAL A 196 -78.74 57.40 -0.26
C VAL A 196 -80.23 57.66 -0.41
N SER A 197 -80.68 57.93 -1.63
CA SER A 197 -82.09 57.82 -1.98
C SER A 197 -82.38 56.34 -2.15
N TYR A 198 -83.14 55.76 -1.23
CA TYR A 198 -83.83 54.51 -1.53
C TYR A 198 -84.97 54.88 -2.49
N ASP A 199 -84.79 54.56 -3.77
CA ASP A 199 -85.94 54.47 -4.66
C ASP A 199 -86.77 53.26 -4.21
N MET A 200 -87.94 53.54 -3.65
CA MET A 200 -88.96 52.54 -3.29
C MET A 200 -89.67 51.97 -4.53
N SER A 201 -89.03 51.99 -5.70
CA SER A 201 -89.68 51.75 -6.99
C SER A 201 -88.82 51.04 -8.03
N ASP A 202 -87.79 50.27 -7.66
CA ASP A 202 -87.26 49.26 -8.57
C ASP A 202 -87.83 47.89 -8.20
N SER A 203 -88.84 47.57 -9.00
CA SER A 203 -89.57 46.33 -9.08
C SER A 203 -88.66 45.12 -9.12
N ILE A 204 -89.14 44.10 -8.43
CA ILE A 204 -88.70 42.72 -8.39
C ILE A 204 -88.91 41.99 -9.72
N GLU A 205 -88.39 42.50 -10.84
CA GLU A 205 -88.42 41.82 -12.14
C GLU A 205 -87.12 42.21 -12.88
N ASP A 206 -86.43 41.21 -13.43
CA ASP A 206 -85.10 41.28 -14.09
C ASP A 206 -83.85 41.17 -13.19
N MET A 207 -83.89 40.21 -12.25
CA MET A 207 -82.68 39.52 -11.78
C MET A 207 -82.38 38.31 -12.68
N GLU A 208 -81.90 38.56 -13.90
CA GLU A 208 -81.22 37.54 -14.70
C GLU A 208 -80.01 38.15 -15.43
N PHE A 209 -78.97 38.44 -14.66
CA PHE A 209 -77.61 38.54 -15.19
C PHE A 209 -76.87 37.25 -14.84
N VAL A 210 -76.73 36.41 -15.86
CA VAL A 210 -75.94 35.18 -15.88
C VAL A 210 -74.49 35.54 -15.51
N GLY A 211 -74.11 35.23 -14.28
CA GLY A 211 -72.73 35.19 -13.86
C GLY A 211 -72.13 33.85 -14.26
N GLU A 212 -71.47 33.81 -15.41
CA GLU A 212 -70.55 32.74 -15.78
C GLU A 212 -69.23 33.37 -16.25
N ASP A 213 -68.18 33.06 -15.49
CA ASP A 213 -66.75 33.11 -15.80
C ASP A 213 -66.11 34.44 -16.23
N ALA A 214 -65.53 35.13 -15.25
CA ALA A 214 -64.17 35.63 -15.38
C ALA A 214 -63.47 35.55 -14.02
N GLU A 215 -62.59 34.54 -13.90
CA GLU A 215 -61.55 34.51 -12.86
C GLU A 215 -60.90 35.90 -12.77
N GLU A 216 -60.94 36.48 -11.58
CA GLU A 216 -60.22 37.72 -11.25
C GLU A 216 -58.72 37.42 -11.30
N MET A 217 -58.15 37.45 -12.51
CA MET A 217 -56.71 37.30 -12.69
C MET A 217 -56.05 38.53 -12.06
N GLU A 218 -55.35 38.31 -10.93
CA GLU A 218 -54.53 39.32 -10.26
C GLU A 218 -53.77 40.15 -11.31
N PRO A 219 -53.69 41.48 -11.17
CA PRO A 219 -52.93 42.30 -12.10
C PRO A 219 -51.46 41.86 -12.02
N LYS A 220 -51.02 41.06 -13.00
CA LYS A 220 -49.62 40.69 -13.20
C LYS A 220 -48.83 41.99 -13.30
N ARG A 221 -48.16 42.36 -12.20
CA ARG A 221 -47.13 43.39 -12.23
C ARG A 221 -46.16 43.00 -13.34
N SER A 222 -45.87 43.94 -14.23
CA SER A 222 -44.85 43.77 -15.25
C SER A 222 -43.58 43.27 -14.58
N GLN A 223 -43.20 42.02 -14.87
CA GLN A 223 -41.96 41.45 -14.39
C GLN A 223 -40.84 42.17 -15.14
N LEU A 224 -40.31 43.23 -14.52
CA LEU A 224 -39.13 43.91 -15.02
C LEU A 224 -37.96 42.94 -14.84
N HIS A 225 -37.57 42.30 -15.94
CA HIS A 225 -36.32 41.57 -16.02
C HIS A 225 -35.19 42.61 -15.96
N ILE A 226 -34.47 42.63 -14.85
CA ILE A 226 -33.16 43.29 -14.79
C ILE A 226 -32.25 42.45 -15.67
N VAL A 227 -32.00 42.91 -16.90
CA VAL A 227 -30.90 42.39 -17.72
C VAL A 227 -29.62 42.83 -17.01
N ALA A 228 -28.95 41.89 -16.34
CA ALA A 228 -27.64 42.15 -15.79
C ALA A 228 -26.71 42.58 -16.96
N PRO A 229 -25.92 43.66 -16.80
CA PRO A 229 -24.91 44.00 -17.78
C PRO A 229 -23.99 42.79 -17.97
N TRP A 230 -23.75 42.40 -19.22
CA TRP A 230 -22.78 41.35 -19.53
C TRP A 230 -21.41 41.84 -19.08
N ILE A 231 -20.93 41.30 -17.96
CA ILE A 231 -19.56 41.52 -17.50
C ILE A 231 -18.70 40.61 -18.36
N ASN A 232 -17.89 41.21 -19.23
CA ASN A 232 -16.86 40.47 -19.96
C ASN A 232 -15.91 39.81 -18.95
N THR A 233 -15.78 38.49 -19.03
CA THR A 233 -14.93 37.67 -18.15
C THR A 233 -13.43 37.93 -18.35
N ASP A 234 -13.08 38.75 -19.34
CA ASP A 234 -11.70 39.00 -19.77
C ASP A 234 -11.06 40.19 -19.05
N GLY A 235 -11.74 40.76 -18.04
CA GLY A 235 -11.18 41.78 -17.13
C GLY A 235 -11.08 43.19 -17.71
N ASP A 236 -11.72 43.45 -18.86
CA ASP A 236 -11.69 44.76 -19.51
C ASP A 236 -12.90 45.61 -19.07
N HIS A 237 -12.65 46.58 -18.18
CA HIS A 237 -13.67 47.43 -17.55
C HIS A 237 -13.84 48.81 -18.23
N ALA A 238 -13.30 48.98 -19.44
CA ALA A 238 -13.27 50.26 -20.14
C ALA A 238 -14.66 50.87 -20.43
N THR A 239 -15.70 50.04 -20.57
CA THR A 239 -17.08 50.50 -20.86
C THR A 239 -17.85 51.05 -19.67
N ILE A 240 -17.38 50.86 -18.44
CA ILE A 240 -18.07 51.33 -17.22
C ILE A 240 -17.75 52.81 -16.92
N GLN A 241 -16.68 53.37 -17.51
CA GLN A 241 -16.25 54.74 -17.24
C GLN A 241 -16.96 55.83 -18.07
N SER A 242 -17.83 55.49 -19.03
CA SER A 242 -18.44 56.48 -19.94
C SER A 242 -19.79 57.05 -19.46
N TRP A 243 -20.24 56.72 -18.25
CA TRP A 243 -21.50 57.21 -17.67
C TRP A 243 -21.19 57.97 -16.38
N GLY A 244 -20.54 59.13 -16.53
CA GLY A 244 -20.32 60.13 -15.49
C GLY A 244 -20.88 61.47 -15.93
#